data_AF-A0A522BZI5-F1
#
_entry.id   AF-A0A522BZI5-F1
#
_cell.length_a   1.000
_cell.length_b   1.000
_cell.length_c   1.000
_cell.angle_alpha   90.00
_cell.angle_beta   90.00
_cell.angle_gamma   90.00
#
_symmetry.space_group_name_H-M   'P 1'
#
loop_
_entity.id
_entity.type
_entity.pdbx_description
1 polymer ?
#
loop_
_entity_poly.entity_id
_entity_poly.type
_entity_poly.pdbx_seq_one_letter_code
_entity_poly.pdbx_strand_id
1 'polypeptide(L)'
;MKISAASVFVLLLVFFVGLFSGFASGEDKKGAPIYTNQDIEKYKKTSDANTPIAKADRTTDKKEKAQKIVEEREKEYWCKSATYHKRKIEKIKDDIAETEKEIPVENERPLSSKNKKAVQKRLNALNKNLKYAEKDLNGLEAEAHRKSIPPGWLRCQFE
;
A
#
# COMPACT_ATOMS: atom_id res chain seq x y z
N MET A 1 0.03 -37.20 28.96
CA MET A 1 -0.30 -35.86 29.49
C MET A 1 -0.59 -34.94 28.30
N LYS A 2 -1.84 -34.49 28.14
CA LYS A 2 -2.26 -33.62 27.03
C LYS A 2 -2.40 -32.20 27.58
N ILE A 3 -1.47 -31.31 27.22
CA ILE A 3 -1.55 -29.90 27.60
C ILE A 3 -2.49 -29.23 26.59
N SER A 4 -3.61 -28.72 27.09
CA SER A 4 -4.60 -27.99 26.29
C SER A 4 -4.06 -26.63 25.89
N ALA A 5 -4.27 -26.23 24.63
CA ALA A 5 -3.78 -24.97 24.05
C ALA A 5 -4.25 -23.71 24.81
N ALA A 6 -5.34 -23.81 25.56
CA ALA A 6 -5.83 -22.73 26.44
C ALA A 6 -4.88 -22.44 27.62
N SER A 7 -4.08 -23.42 28.06
CA SER A 7 -3.16 -23.26 29.20
C SER A 7 -1.89 -22.47 28.84
N VAL A 8 -1.50 -22.47 27.56
CA VAL A 8 -0.31 -21.73 27.08
C VAL A 8 -0.61 -20.23 26.94
N PHE A 9 -1.86 -19.86 26.66
CA PHE A 9 -2.25 -18.47 26.44
C PHE A 9 -2.31 -17.64 27.73
N VAL A 10 -2.63 -18.28 28.86
CA VAL A 10 -2.69 -17.60 30.17
C VAL A 10 -1.29 -17.29 30.71
N LEU A 11 -0.30 -18.15 30.44
CA LEU A 11 1.09 -17.91 30.85
C LEU A 11 1.77 -16.77 30.06
N LEU A 12 1.35 -16.51 28.82
CA LEU A 12 1.89 -15.40 28.02
C LEU A 12 1.37 -14.01 28.44
N LEU A 13 0.17 -13.92 29.03
CA LEU A 13 -0.39 -12.64 29.49
C LEU A 13 0.21 -12.15 30.82
N VAL A 14 0.70 -13.05 31.67
CA VAL A 14 1.36 -12.66 32.94
C VAL A 14 2.76 -12.07 32.68
N PHE A 15 3.41 -12.37 31.56
CA PHE A 15 4.71 -11.79 31.19
C PHE A 15 4.63 -10.33 30.70
N PHE A 16 3.48 -9.84 30.26
CA PHE A 16 3.34 -8.46 29.75
C PHE A 16 3.04 -7.42 30.82
N VAL A 17 2.53 -7.82 32.00
CA VAL A 17 2.15 -6.87 33.07
C VAL A 17 3.33 -6.56 34.01
N GLY A 18 4.44 -7.29 33.93
CA GLY A 18 5.61 -7.12 34.81
C GLY A 18 6.73 -6.20 34.30
N LEU A 19 6.65 -5.66 33.08
CA LEU A 19 7.73 -4.84 32.48
C LEU A 19 7.49 -3.32 32.53
N PHE A 20 6.40 -2.86 33.18
CA PHE A 20 6.05 -1.43 33.27
C PHE A 20 6.05 -0.88 34.70
N SER A 21 6.85 -1.45 35.60
CA SER A 21 7.09 -0.89 36.92
C SER A 21 8.56 -0.50 37.06
N GLY A 22 8.88 0.75 36.71
CA GLY A 22 10.18 1.34 37.04
C GLY A 22 10.66 2.47 36.12
N PHE A 23 9.97 3.63 36.10
CA PHE A 23 10.67 4.90 35.86
C PHE A 23 9.95 6.07 36.53
N ALA A 24 10.01 6.10 37.86
CA ALA A 24 10.01 7.35 38.59
C ALA A 24 11.49 7.76 38.74
N SER A 25 11.93 8.80 38.04
CA SER A 25 13.14 9.53 38.42
C SER A 25 13.17 10.92 37.80
N GLY A 26 13.06 11.92 38.67
CA GLY A 26 13.81 13.17 38.62
C GLY A 26 13.54 14.14 37.49
N GLU A 27 12.77 15.18 37.78
CA GLU A 27 13.04 16.49 37.20
C GLU A 27 14.45 16.93 37.60
N ASP A 28 15.36 17.01 36.62
CA ASP A 28 16.56 17.83 36.71
C ASP A 28 16.69 18.60 35.40
N LYS A 29 16.18 19.83 35.39
CA LYS A 29 16.38 20.78 34.29
C LYS A 29 17.84 21.23 34.28
N LYS A 30 18.72 20.42 33.68
CA LYS A 30 20.02 20.91 33.19
C LYS A 30 19.81 21.30 31.74
N GLY A 31 19.81 22.61 31.49
CA GLY A 31 19.71 23.18 30.14
C GLY A 31 20.71 22.50 29.20
N ALA A 32 20.26 22.20 27.99
CA ALA A 32 21.13 21.70 26.95
C ALA A 32 22.34 22.63 26.81
N PRO A 33 23.59 22.12 26.78
CA PRO A 33 24.74 22.96 26.50
C PRO A 33 24.54 23.63 25.14
N ILE A 34 24.46 24.96 25.15
CA ILE A 34 24.43 25.76 23.93
C ILE A 34 25.86 25.76 23.41
N TYR A 35 26.13 24.87 22.46
CA TYR A 35 27.40 24.89 21.73
C TYR A 35 27.41 26.10 20.81
N THR A 36 28.38 26.97 21.01
CA THR A 36 28.57 28.14 20.16
C THR A 36 29.48 27.77 19.00
N ASN A 37 29.42 28.51 17.90
CA ASN A 37 30.32 28.28 16.76
C ASN A 37 31.82 28.38 17.13
N GLN A 38 32.16 28.97 18.28
CA GLN A 38 33.53 29.01 18.82
C GLN A 38 34.02 27.64 19.32
N ASP A 39 33.13 26.76 19.78
CA ASP A 39 33.51 25.41 20.25
C ASP A 39 33.99 24.51 19.09
N ILE A 40 33.55 24.81 17.87
CA ILE A 40 33.95 24.11 16.63
C ILE A 40 35.42 24.41 16.29
N GLU A 41 35.91 25.60 16.60
CA GLU A 41 37.28 26.00 16.27
C GLU A 41 38.33 25.24 17.08
N LYS A 42 38.00 24.80 18.30
CA LYS A 42 38.87 23.99 19.15
C LYS A 42 39.18 22.60 18.55
N TYR A 43 38.31 22.11 17.67
CA TYR A 43 38.46 20.82 17.00
C TYR A 43 38.98 20.93 15.57
N LYS A 44 39.27 22.15 15.06
CA LYS A 44 40.04 22.35 13.82
C LYS A 44 41.50 21.95 14.04
N LYS A 45 41.75 20.63 14.12
CA LYS A 45 43.10 20.09 13.99
C LYS A 45 43.55 20.31 12.55
N THR A 46 44.79 20.76 12.40
CA THR A 46 45.50 21.04 11.14
C THR A 46 45.73 19.81 10.24
N SER A 47 45.04 18.68 10.47
CA SER A 47 45.16 17.47 9.63
C SER A 47 44.17 17.42 8.46
N ASP A 48 43.24 18.35 8.34
CA ASP A 48 42.24 18.32 7.26
C ASP A 48 42.74 18.86 5.91
N ALA A 49 44.00 19.31 5.84
CA ALA A 49 44.57 19.90 4.63
C ALA A 49 44.81 18.89 3.48
N ASN A 50 44.71 17.58 3.71
CA ASN A 50 45.02 16.55 2.71
C ASN A 50 43.94 15.45 2.60
N THR A 51 42.66 15.77 2.81
CA THR A 51 41.59 14.85 2.41
C THR A 51 41.18 15.17 0.96
N PRO A 52 41.47 14.31 -0.03
CA PRO A 52 41.03 14.57 -1.40
C PRO A 52 39.50 14.55 -1.46
N ILE A 53 38.90 15.71 -1.74
CA ILE A 53 37.45 15.96 -1.86
C ILE A 53 36.83 15.24 -3.09
N ALA A 54 37.58 14.43 -3.83
CA ALA A 54 37.21 13.94 -5.16
C ALA A 54 36.41 12.61 -5.22
N LYS A 55 35.76 12.14 -4.14
CA LYS A 55 35.00 10.86 -4.17
C LYS A 55 33.52 10.94 -3.80
N ALA A 56 33.03 12.06 -3.29
CA ALA A 56 31.61 12.21 -2.95
C ALA A 56 30.72 12.19 -4.22
N ASP A 57 31.15 12.90 -5.26
CA ASP A 57 30.34 13.23 -6.45
C ASP A 57 29.93 12.01 -7.31
N ARG A 58 30.84 11.04 -7.48
CA ARG A 58 30.54 9.81 -8.27
C ARG A 58 29.62 8.83 -7.54
N THR A 59 29.51 8.93 -6.22
CA THR A 59 28.66 8.03 -5.42
C THR A 59 27.24 8.55 -5.25
N THR A 60 27.03 9.86 -5.28
CA THR A 60 25.72 10.50 -5.32
C THR A 60 25.00 10.22 -6.64
N ASP A 61 25.67 10.35 -7.78
CA ASP A 61 25.09 10.06 -9.10
C ASP A 61 24.60 8.62 -9.25
N LYS A 62 25.36 7.65 -8.73
CA LYS A 62 24.98 6.23 -8.80
C LYS A 62 23.77 5.92 -7.92
N LYS A 63 23.69 6.55 -6.74
CA LYS A 63 22.55 6.40 -5.83
C LYS A 63 21.28 7.02 -6.41
N GLU A 64 21.39 8.21 -7.00
CA GLU A 64 20.27 8.89 -7.65
C GLU A 64 19.74 8.09 -8.85
N LYS A 65 20.63 7.57 -9.70
CA LYS A 65 20.23 6.69 -10.81
C LYS A 65 19.53 5.43 -10.33
N ALA A 66 20.02 4.79 -9.27
CA ALA A 66 19.38 3.62 -8.69
C ALA A 66 17.98 3.95 -8.13
N GLN A 67 17.82 5.10 -7.47
CA GLN A 67 16.52 5.54 -6.95
C GLN A 67 15.52 5.81 -8.08
N LYS A 68 15.94 6.48 -9.17
CA LYS A 68 15.07 6.72 -10.34
C LYS A 68 14.57 5.41 -10.95
N ILE A 69 15.44 4.40 -11.08
CA ILE A 69 15.05 3.09 -11.61
C ILE A 69 14.01 2.41 -10.70
N VAL A 70 14.15 2.52 -9.37
CA VAL A 70 13.15 1.96 -8.43
C VAL A 70 11.83 2.71 -8.56
N GLU A 71 11.87 4.04 -8.61
CA GLU A 71 10.67 4.87 -8.76
C GLU A 71 9.91 4.58 -10.07
N GLU A 72 10.63 4.44 -11.19
CA GLU A 72 10.04 4.09 -12.49
C GLU A 72 9.33 2.72 -12.45
N ARG A 73 9.93 1.73 -11.78
CA ARG A 73 9.31 0.41 -11.62
C ARG A 73 8.07 0.46 -10.74
N GLU A 74 8.09 1.25 -9.67
CA GLU A 74 6.92 1.46 -8.82
C GLU A 74 5.81 2.18 -9.56
N LYS A 75 6.14 3.25 -10.31
CA LYS A 75 5.22 3.95 -11.22
C LYS A 75 4.52 2.98 -12.16
N GLU A 76 5.30 2.14 -12.84
CA GLU A 76 4.78 1.15 -13.78
C GLU A 76 3.90 0.11 -13.08
N TYR A 77 4.31 -0.37 -11.90
CA TYR A 77 3.53 -1.31 -11.09
C TYR A 77 2.14 -0.76 -10.74
N TRP A 78 2.07 0.47 -10.22
CA TRP A 78 0.81 1.09 -9.80
C TRP A 78 -0.11 1.36 -11.00
N CYS A 79 0.46 1.86 -12.11
CA CYS A 79 -0.26 2.08 -13.36
C CYS A 79 -0.84 0.77 -13.93
N LYS A 80 -0.03 -0.29 -14.03
CA LYS A 80 -0.47 -1.59 -14.57
C LYS A 80 -1.55 -2.21 -13.69
N SER A 81 -1.35 -2.18 -12.37
CA SER A 81 -2.31 -2.70 -11.40
C SER A 81 -3.66 -1.99 -11.52
N ALA A 82 -3.66 -0.65 -11.52
CA ALA A 82 -4.90 0.13 -11.67
C ALA A 82 -5.59 -0.13 -13.01
N THR A 83 -4.83 -0.20 -14.11
CA THR A 83 -5.36 -0.48 -15.45
C THR A 83 -5.98 -1.86 -15.53
N TYR A 84 -5.37 -2.87 -14.91
CA TYR A 84 -5.90 -4.23 -14.85
C TYR A 84 -7.29 -4.25 -14.20
N HIS A 85 -7.45 -3.62 -13.03
CA HIS A 85 -8.73 -3.57 -12.34
C HIS A 85 -9.79 -2.78 -13.14
N LYS A 86 -9.42 -1.65 -13.75
CA LYS A 86 -10.32 -0.87 -14.62
C LYS A 86 -10.84 -1.69 -15.80
N ARG A 87 -9.95 -2.40 -16.52
CA ARG A 87 -10.33 -3.29 -17.64
C ARG A 87 -11.22 -4.44 -17.19
N LYS A 88 -10.96 -5.02 -16.00
CA LYS A 88 -11.81 -6.07 -15.41
C LYS A 88 -13.23 -5.54 -15.14
N ILE A 89 -13.35 -4.34 -14.59
CA ILE A 89 -14.64 -3.68 -14.33
C ILE A 89 -15.38 -3.43 -15.65
N GLU A 90 -14.71 -2.86 -16.65
CA GLU A 90 -15.27 -2.57 -17.96
C GLU A 90 -15.83 -3.84 -18.63
N LYS A 91 -15.02 -4.91 -18.68
CA LYS A 91 -15.47 -6.20 -19.21
C LYS A 91 -16.71 -6.74 -18.51
N ILE A 92 -16.78 -6.65 -17.17
CA ILE A 92 -17.96 -7.11 -16.42
C ILE A 92 -19.18 -6.24 -16.75
N LYS A 93 -19.01 -4.94 -16.94
CA LYS A 93 -20.10 -4.04 -17.35
C LYS A 93 -20.61 -4.38 -18.75
N ASP A 94 -19.72 -4.71 -19.68
CA ASP A 94 -20.10 -5.17 -21.00
C ASP A 94 -20.89 -6.50 -20.94
N ASP A 95 -20.40 -7.47 -20.14
CA ASP A 95 -21.10 -8.75 -19.93
C ASP A 95 -22.50 -8.55 -19.30
N ILE A 96 -22.65 -7.57 -18.39
CA ILE A 96 -23.94 -7.18 -17.81
C ILE A 96 -24.85 -6.63 -18.91
N ALA A 97 -24.37 -5.66 -19.69
CA ALA A 97 -25.15 -5.04 -20.76
C ALA A 97 -25.57 -6.06 -21.84
N GLU A 98 -24.72 -7.04 -22.14
CA GLU A 98 -25.08 -8.15 -23.03
C GLU A 98 -26.17 -9.03 -22.41
N THR A 99 -26.00 -9.43 -21.14
CA THR A 99 -26.99 -10.27 -20.44
C THR A 99 -28.33 -9.56 -20.27
N GLU A 100 -28.35 -8.24 -20.06
CA GLU A 100 -29.57 -7.43 -19.97
C GLU A 100 -30.36 -7.43 -21.28
N LYS A 101 -29.69 -7.51 -22.43
CA LYS A 101 -30.36 -7.63 -23.74
C LYS A 101 -31.03 -8.99 -23.95
N GLU A 102 -30.61 -10.04 -23.23
CA GLU A 102 -31.25 -11.37 -23.29
C GLU A 102 -32.61 -11.40 -22.55
N ILE A 103 -32.82 -10.51 -21.58
CA ILE A 103 -34.04 -10.44 -20.75
C ILE A 103 -35.32 -10.21 -21.57
N PRO A 104 -35.41 -9.19 -22.45
CA PRO A 104 -36.62 -8.98 -23.25
C PRO A 104 -36.92 -10.16 -24.18
N VAL A 105 -35.89 -10.73 -24.82
CA VAL A 105 -36.03 -11.90 -25.71
C VAL A 105 -36.62 -13.09 -24.97
N GLU A 106 -36.15 -13.34 -23.75
CA GLU A 106 -36.65 -14.46 -22.96
C GLU A 106 -38.04 -14.16 -22.38
N ASN A 107 -38.36 -12.89 -22.12
CA ASN A 107 -39.68 -12.48 -21.64
C ASN A 107 -40.80 -12.73 -22.65
N GLU A 108 -40.53 -12.51 -23.94
CA GLU A 108 -41.46 -12.78 -25.04
C GLU A 108 -41.71 -14.28 -25.26
N ARG A 109 -40.86 -15.17 -24.74
CA ARG A 109 -41.03 -16.62 -24.86
C ARG A 109 -41.96 -17.15 -23.75
N PRO A 110 -43.19 -17.62 -24.07
CA PRO A 110 -44.21 -17.92 -23.07
C PRO A 110 -43.96 -19.18 -22.24
N LEU A 111 -43.06 -20.08 -22.66
CA LEU A 111 -42.87 -21.41 -22.04
C LEU A 111 -41.55 -21.58 -21.28
N SER A 112 -40.72 -20.55 -21.18
CA SER A 112 -39.32 -20.70 -20.76
C SER A 112 -38.99 -20.10 -19.38
N SER A 113 -39.68 -20.57 -18.34
CA SER A 113 -39.42 -20.11 -16.96
C SER A 113 -38.02 -20.48 -16.44
N LYS A 114 -37.43 -21.58 -16.94
CA LYS A 114 -36.09 -22.03 -16.56
C LYS A 114 -34.99 -21.10 -17.07
N ASN A 115 -35.07 -20.66 -18.33
CA ASN A 115 -34.06 -19.77 -18.91
C ASN A 115 -34.15 -18.36 -18.31
N LYS A 116 -35.36 -17.83 -18.06
CA LYS A 116 -35.53 -16.56 -17.32
C LYS A 116 -34.81 -16.58 -15.99
N LYS A 117 -34.96 -17.67 -15.22
CA LYS A 117 -34.25 -17.87 -13.95
C LYS A 117 -32.73 -17.99 -14.15
N ALA A 118 -32.27 -18.60 -15.24
CA ALA A 118 -30.85 -18.73 -15.55
C ALA A 118 -30.21 -17.37 -15.89
N VAL A 119 -30.85 -16.58 -16.77
CA VAL A 119 -30.42 -15.22 -17.13
C VAL A 119 -30.37 -14.33 -15.89
N GLN A 120 -31.42 -14.36 -15.04
CA GLN A 120 -31.42 -13.58 -13.79
C GLN A 120 -30.30 -14.01 -12.82
N LYS A 121 -30.03 -15.31 -12.69
CA LYS A 121 -28.92 -15.81 -11.87
C LYS A 121 -27.57 -15.32 -12.41
N ARG A 122 -27.37 -15.36 -13.73
CA ARG A 122 -26.17 -14.85 -14.39
C ARG A 122 -25.99 -13.36 -14.12
N LEU A 123 -27.03 -12.55 -14.29
CA LEU A 123 -27.02 -11.12 -14.02
C LEU A 123 -26.70 -10.80 -12.55
N ASN A 124 -27.28 -11.55 -11.60
CA ASN A 124 -26.97 -11.40 -10.18
C ASN A 124 -25.51 -11.75 -9.87
N ALA A 125 -24.96 -12.79 -10.50
CA ALA A 125 -23.57 -13.18 -10.35
C ALA A 125 -22.62 -12.12 -10.93
N LEU A 126 -22.93 -11.59 -12.12
CA LEU A 126 -22.15 -10.51 -12.73
C LEU A 126 -22.15 -9.25 -11.87
N ASN A 127 -23.30 -8.85 -11.35
CA ASN A 127 -23.40 -7.71 -10.41
C ASN A 127 -22.58 -7.92 -9.13
N LYS A 128 -22.56 -9.16 -8.61
CA LYS A 128 -21.71 -9.50 -7.46
C LYS A 128 -20.23 -9.38 -7.81
N ASN A 129 -19.83 -9.87 -8.99
CA ASN A 129 -18.46 -9.78 -9.49
C ASN A 129 -18.03 -8.34 -9.74
N LEU A 130 -18.93 -7.49 -10.23
CA LEU A 130 -18.70 -6.06 -10.40
C LEU A 130 -18.35 -5.41 -9.06
N LYS A 131 -19.17 -5.63 -8.03
CA LYS A 131 -18.91 -5.11 -6.67
C LYS A 131 -17.57 -5.57 -6.11
N TYR A 132 -17.17 -6.82 -6.35
CA TYR A 132 -15.85 -7.31 -5.94
C TYR A 132 -14.72 -6.63 -6.72
N ALA A 133 -14.85 -6.49 -8.04
CA ALA A 133 -13.83 -5.82 -8.86
C ALA A 133 -13.67 -4.33 -8.49
N GLU A 134 -14.77 -3.64 -8.19
CA GLU A 134 -14.76 -2.26 -7.68
C GLU A 134 -14.10 -2.18 -6.29
N LYS A 135 -14.39 -3.14 -5.41
CA LYS A 135 -13.74 -3.23 -4.10
C LYS A 135 -12.24 -3.48 -4.23
N ASP A 136 -11.81 -4.31 -5.18
CA ASP A 136 -10.39 -4.56 -5.44
C ASP A 136 -9.69 -3.27 -5.90
N LEU A 137 -10.31 -2.51 -6.83
CA LEU A 137 -9.77 -1.22 -7.28
C LEU A 137 -9.69 -0.20 -6.12
N ASN A 138 -10.74 -0.08 -5.32
CA ASN A 138 -10.75 0.79 -4.14
C ASN A 138 -9.70 0.34 -3.11
N GLY A 139 -9.48 -0.97 -2.95
CA GLY A 139 -8.42 -1.52 -2.12
C GLY A 139 -7.04 -1.08 -2.58
N LEU A 140 -6.78 -1.13 -3.89
CA LEU A 140 -5.55 -0.63 -4.50
C LEU A 140 -5.38 0.88 -4.28
N GLU A 141 -6.41 1.68 -4.49
CA GLU A 141 -6.39 3.13 -4.29
C GLU A 141 -6.12 3.49 -2.82
N ALA A 142 -6.76 2.79 -1.88
CA ALA A 142 -6.52 2.96 -0.46
C ALA A 142 -5.09 2.54 -0.07
N GLU A 143 -4.54 1.50 -0.69
CA GLU A 143 -3.14 1.10 -0.47
C GLU A 143 -2.15 2.13 -1.00
N ALA A 144 -2.38 2.63 -2.21
CA ALA A 144 -1.60 3.71 -2.81
C ALA A 144 -1.62 4.94 -1.90
N HIS A 145 -2.79 5.34 -1.40
CA HIS A 145 -2.93 6.46 -0.46
C HIS A 145 -2.15 6.23 0.84
N ARG A 146 -2.25 5.03 1.45
CA ARG A 146 -1.46 4.68 2.66
C ARG A 146 0.04 4.75 2.42
N LYS A 147 0.50 4.45 1.21
CA LYS A 147 1.91 4.49 0.79
C LYS A 147 2.33 5.87 0.25
N SER A 148 1.48 6.90 0.35
CA SER A 148 1.74 8.24 -0.19
C SER A 148 2.06 8.26 -1.69
N ILE A 149 1.47 7.32 -2.44
CA ILE A 149 1.65 7.23 -3.89
C ILE A 149 0.79 8.29 -4.58
N PRO A 150 1.35 9.10 -5.50
CA PRO A 150 0.58 10.10 -6.24
C PRO A 150 -0.56 9.49 -7.06
N PRO A 151 -1.75 10.13 -7.11
CA PRO A 151 -2.87 9.62 -7.89
C PRO A 151 -2.59 9.56 -9.40
N GLY A 152 -1.65 10.38 -9.91
CA GLY A 152 -1.20 10.33 -11.31
C GLY A 152 -0.59 8.98 -11.70
N TRP A 153 0.06 8.27 -10.75
CA TRP A 153 0.68 6.97 -11.01
C TRP A 153 -0.38 5.89 -11.30
N LEU A 154 -1.55 5.97 -10.66
CA LEU A 154 -2.69 5.07 -10.92
C LEU A 154 -3.43 5.40 -12.24
N ARG A 155 -3.17 6.58 -12.79
CA ARG A 155 -3.72 7.06 -14.07
C ARG A 155 -2.72 6.90 -15.22
N CYS A 156 -1.50 6.44 -14.95
CA CYS A 156 -0.41 6.37 -15.93
C CYS A 156 -0.07 7.73 -16.55
N GLN A 157 -0.30 8.82 -15.80
CA GLN A 157 0.06 10.19 -16.18
C GLN A 157 1.38 10.52 -15.51
N PHE A 158 2.49 10.25 -16.20
CA PHE A 158 3.83 10.58 -15.76
C PHE A 158 4.27 11.85 -16.51
N GLU A 159 4.22 13.01 -15.84
CA GLU A 159 4.84 14.26 -16.31
C GLU A 159 6.27 14.36 -15.77
#